data_AF-A0A971J6X7-F1
#
_entry.id   AF-A0A971J6X7-F1
#
_cell.length_a   1.000
_cell.length_b   1.000
_cell.length_c   1.000
_cell.angle_alpha   90.00
_cell.angle_beta   90.00
_cell.angle_gamma   90.00
#
_symmetry.space_group_name_H-M   'P 1'
#
loop_
_entity.id
_entity.type
_entity.pdbx_description
1 polymer ?
#
loop_
_entity_poly.entity_id
_entity_poly.type
_entity_poly.pdbx_seq_one_letter_code
_entity_poly.pdbx_strand_id
1 'polypeptide(L)' 'LLPVFLSEKGVNVVIAGGMGRKAIDLFDARGIRTITGVAGPVKDVVEAYLAGRLVGTGEACHHHGDHDCEHQ' A
#
# COMPACT_ATOMS: atom_id res chain seq x y z
N LEU A 1 10.40 -5.98 -12.11
CA LEU A 1 9.52 -4.98 -11.45
C LEU A 1 8.45 -5.73 -10.66
N LEU A 2 8.44 -5.61 -9.33
CA LEU A 2 7.46 -6.28 -8.46
C LEU A 2 5.99 -6.04 -8.89
N PRO A 3 5.59 -4.82 -9.31
CA PRO A 3 4.20 -4.54 -9.67
C PRO A 3 3.75 -5.19 -10.98
N VAL A 4 4.65 -5.30 -11.96
CA VAL A 4 4.38 -6.01 -13.22
C VAL A 4 4.15 -7.49 -12.93
N PHE A 5 5.06 -8.08 -12.16
CA PHE A 5 5.02 -9.50 -11.81
C PHE A 5 3.74 -9.87 -11.05
N LEU A 6 3.30 -9.05 -10.10
CA LEU A 6 2.07 -9.31 -9.33
C LEU A 6 0.81 -9.19 -10.19
N SER A 7 0.80 -8.25 -11.13
CA SER A 7 -0.31 -8.14 -12.09
C SER A 7 -0.43 -9.35 -13.00
N GLU A 8 0.70 -9.88 -13.49
CA GLU A 8 0.72 -11.12 -14.28
C GLU A 8 0.23 -12.34 -13.50
N LYS A 9 0.30 -12.29 -12.16
CA LYS A 9 -0.23 -13.34 -11.26
C LYS A 9 -1.72 -13.17 -10.93
N GLY A 10 -2.40 -12.16 -11.48
CA GLY A 10 -3.81 -11.91 -11.21
C GLY A 10 -4.07 -11.41 -9.79
N VAL A 11 -3.13 -10.64 -9.22
CA VAL A 11 -3.32 -10.03 -7.90
C VAL A 11 -4.24 -8.81 -8.04
N ASN A 12 -5.28 -8.76 -7.21
CA ASN A 12 -6.25 -7.65 -7.23
C ASN A 12 -5.94 -6.61 -6.13
N VAL A 13 -5.25 -7.03 -5.06
CA VAL A 13 -5.05 -6.21 -3.85
C VAL A 13 -3.66 -6.44 -3.26
N VAL A 14 -2.97 -5.36 -2.89
CA VAL A 14 -1.68 -5.38 -2.19
C VAL A 14 -1.79 -4.60 -0.89
N ILE A 15 -1.45 -5.25 0.22
CA ILE A 15 -1.43 -4.64 1.56
C ILE A 15 0.02 -4.52 2.02
N ALA A 16 0.44 -3.32 2.42
CA ALA A 16 1.80 -3.05 2.87
C ALA A 16 1.83 -2.01 4.00
N GLY A 17 2.89 -2.02 4.81
CA GLY A 17 3.12 -0.97 5.80
C GLY A 17 3.51 0.36 5.17
N GLY A 18 4.37 0.32 4.16
CA GLY A 18 4.78 1.49 3.38
C GLY A 18 4.96 1.14 1.92
N MET A 19 4.63 2.08 1.05
CA MET A 19 4.82 1.96 -0.39
C MET A 19 5.18 3.33 -0.97
N GLY A 20 6.20 3.38 -1.83
CA GLY A 20 6.54 4.63 -2.53
C GLY A 20 5.44 5.02 -3.52
N ARG A 21 5.21 6.33 -3.70
CA ARG A 21 4.21 6.90 -4.64
C ARG A 21 4.30 6.28 -6.04
N LYS A 22 5.50 6.20 -6.60
CA LYS A 22 5.74 5.54 -7.90
C LYS A 22 5.26 4.09 -7.97
N ALA A 23 5.33 3.34 -6.88
CA ALA A 23 4.84 1.96 -6.85
C ALA A 23 3.31 1.93 -6.72
N ILE A 24 2.72 2.82 -5.90
CA ILE A 24 1.27 3.01 -5.79
C ILE A 24 0.68 3.31 -7.18
N ASP A 25 1.20 4.31 -7.88
CA ASP A 25 0.74 4.71 -9.22
C ASP A 25 0.84 3.55 -10.22
N LEU A 26 1.88 2.72 -10.08
CA LEU A 26 2.16 1.61 -10.98
C LEU A 26 1.24 0.40 -10.72
N PHE A 27 0.77 0.22 -9.49
CA PHE A 27 -0.27 -0.76 -9.14
C PHE A 27 -1.65 -0.25 -9.57
N ASP A 28 -1.95 1.02 -9.30
CA ASP A 28 -3.23 1.64 -9.66
C ASP A 28 -3.45 1.64 -11.19
N ALA A 29 -2.43 2.00 -11.97
CA ALA A 29 -2.46 1.90 -13.44
C ALA A 29 -2.69 0.47 -13.97
N ARG A 30 -2.55 -0.56 -13.12
CA ARG A 30 -2.83 -1.96 -13.45
C ARG A 30 -4.12 -2.48 -12.83
N GLY A 31 -4.94 -1.60 -12.24
CA GLY A 31 -6.18 -1.97 -11.57
C GLY A 31 -5.96 -2.75 -10.26
N ILE A 32 -4.77 -2.66 -9.67
CA ILE A 32 -4.43 -3.33 -8.41
C ILE A 32 -4.64 -2.33 -7.29
N ARG A 33 -5.57 -2.65 -6.38
CA ARG A 33 -5.83 -1.84 -5.21
C ARG A 33 -4.67 -1.93 -4.23
N THR A 34 -4.15 -0.79 -3.79
CA THR A 34 -3.11 -0.74 -2.75
C THR A 34 -3.70 -0.26 -1.43
N ILE A 35 -3.26 -0.88 -0.33
CA ILE A 35 -3.61 -0.53 1.04
C ILE A 35 -2.29 -0.32 1.77
N THR A 36 -2.02 0.91 2.17
CA THR A 36 -0.78 1.31 2.82
C THR A 36 -1.02 1.74 4.27
N GLY A 37 0.03 1.87 5.08
CA GLY A 37 -0.09 2.27 6.49
C GLY A 37 -0.49 1.14 7.43
N VAL A 38 -0.39 -0.12 6.98
CA VAL A 38 -0.81 -1.28 7.76
C VAL A 38 0.36 -1.93 8.48
N ALA A 39 0.25 -2.07 9.81
CA ALA A 39 1.22 -2.78 10.63
C ALA A 39 0.51 -3.77 11.56
N GLY A 40 1.19 -4.88 11.89
CA GLY A 40 0.68 -5.90 12.80
C GLY A 40 0.78 -7.33 12.24
N PRO A 41 0.23 -8.32 12.94
CA PRO A 41 0.23 -9.71 12.51
C PRO A 41 -0.53 -9.90 11.19
N VAL A 42 0.03 -10.70 10.28
CA VAL A 42 -0.57 -10.96 8.96
C VAL A 42 -2.00 -11.49 9.08
N LYS A 43 -2.26 -12.35 10.07
CA LYS A 43 -3.59 -12.92 10.32
C LYS A 43 -4.61 -11.82 10.61
N ASP A 44 -4.30 -10.95 11.56
CA ASP A 44 -5.19 -9.86 11.99
C ASP A 44 -5.46 -8.87 10.85
N VAL A 45 -4.42 -8.59 10.05
CA VAL A 45 -4.51 -7.75 8.85
C VAL A 45 -5.46 -8.37 7.82
N VAL A 46 -5.30 -9.65 7.53
CA VAL A 46 -6.17 -10.36 6.58
C VAL A 46 -7.61 -10.41 7.10
N GLU A 47 -7.82 -10.71 8.38
CA GLU A 47 -9.15 -10.70 9.00
C GLU A 47 -9.81 -9.32 8.97
N ALA A 48 -9.05 -8.25 9.23
CA ALA A 48 -9.53 -6.88 9.12
C ALA A 48 -9.88 -6.51 7.68
N TYR A 49 -9.12 -7.00 6.69
CA TYR A 49 -9.40 -6.80 5.27
C TYR A 49 -10.71 -7.45 4.87
N LEU A 50 -10.88 -8.73 5.21
CA LEU A 50 -12.08 -9.51 4.91
C LEU A 50 -13.32 -8.94 5.61
N ALA A 51 -13.15 -8.36 6.80
CA ALA A 51 -14.22 -7.67 7.53
C ALA A 51 -14.54 -6.26 6.99
N GLY A 52 -13.83 -5.77 5.95
CA GLY A 52 -14.01 -4.42 5.43
C GLY A 52 -13.56 -3.31 6.37
N ARG A 53 -12.79 -3.64 7.42
CA ARG A 53 -12.32 -2.70 8.45
C ARG A 53 -10.97 -2.06 8.13
N LEU A 54 -10.26 -2.60 7.14
CA LEU A 54 -9.02 -1.99 6.66
C LEU A 54 -9.31 -0.78 5.77
N VAL A 55 -9.12 0.40 6.36
CA VAL A 55 -9.09 1.67 5.62
C VAL A 55 -7.70 1.85 5.06
N GLY A 56 -7.47 1.29 3.87
CA GLY A 56 -6.28 1.59 3.10
C GLY A 56 -6.34 3.02 2.61
N THR A 57 -5.30 3.78 2.92
CA THR A 57 -5.06 5.10 2.34
C THR A 57 -4.64 4.88 0.88
N GLY A 58 -5.63 4.61 0.02
CA GLY A 58 -5.47 4.63 -1.43
C GLY A 58 -5.24 6.06 -1.93
N GLU A 59 -5.57 7.04 -1.10
CA GLU A 59 -4.98 8.37 -1.17
C GLU A 59 -3.67 8.27 -0.41
N ALA A 60 -2.55 8.44 -1.11
CA ALA A 60 -1.30 8.75 -0.42
C ALA A 60 -1.63 9.81 0.62
N CYS A 61 -1.52 9.48 1.92
CA CYS A 61 -1.73 10.47 2.94
C CYS A 61 -0.89 11.67 2.55
N HIS A 62 -1.53 12.79 2.22
CA HIS A 62 -0.96 14.12 2.34
C HIS A 62 -0.70 14.36 3.83
N HIS A 63 0.15 13.53 4.45
CA HIS A 63 0.90 13.98 5.59
C HIS A 63 1.92 14.93 4.99
N HIS A 64 1.62 16.21 5.14
CA HIS A 64 2.58 17.29 5.00
C HIS A 64 3.92 16.85 5.58
N GLY A 65 4.97 17.13 4.82
CA GLY A 65 6.33 16.84 5.23
C GLY A 65 6.66 17.56 6.53
N ASP A 66 6.99 16.79 7.54
CA ASP A 66 7.80 17.21 8.67
C ASP A 66 8.69 16.01 9.04
N HIS A 67 9.60 15.70 8.13
CA HIS A 67 10.85 15.06 8.48
C HIS A 67 11.95 15.96 7.94
N ASP A 68 12.24 16.99 8.73
CA ASP A 68 13.53 17.65 8.77
C ASP A 68 14.56 16.57 9.16
N CYS A 69 15.11 15.92 8.14
CA CYS A 69 16.28 15.07 8.28
C CYS A 69 17.46 15.91 7.78
N GLU A 70 18.11 16.62 8.70
CA GLU A 70 19.39 17.24 8.43
C GLU A 70 20.38 16.17 7.96
N HIS A 71 20.70 16.20 6.67
CA HIS A 71 21.90 15.56 6.15
C HIS A 71 23.05 16.56 6.28
N GLN A 72 23.97 16.26 7.19
CA GLN A 72 25.29 16.85 7.21
C GLN A 72 26.20 16.15 6.18
#